data_AF-A0A1G2SMM8-F1
#
_entry.id   AF-A0A1G2SMM8-F1
#
_cell.length_a   1.000
_cell.length_b   1.000
_cell.length_c   1.000
_cell.angle_alpha   90.00
_cell.angle_beta   90.00
_cell.angle_gamma   90.00
#
_symmetry.space_group_name_H-M   'P 1'
#
loop_
_entity.id
_entity.type
_entity.pdbx_description
1 polymer ?
#
loop_
_entity_poly.entity_id
_entity_poly.type
_entity_poly.pdbx_seq_one_letter_code
_entity_poly.pdbx_strand_id
1 'polypeptide(L)'
;MALMSEIIQKQIVILGPEIAVLKARNVPEISIENDGKVADIKGDPGQALEKLIDTYVELSGQIVRNALGSIFTKYPAVSAKQRSGA
;
A
#
# COMPACT_ATOMS: atom_id res chain seq x y z
N MET A 1 1.62 9.58 16.82
CA MET A 1 0.24 9.46 16.27
C MET A 1 0.03 10.35 15.04
N ALA A 2 0.37 11.65 15.11
CA ALA A 2 0.20 12.60 14.00
C ALA A 2 0.86 12.12 12.68
N LEU A 3 2.11 11.65 12.71
CA LEU A 3 2.83 11.20 11.52
C LEU A 3 2.12 10.08 10.75
N MET A 4 1.75 8.98 11.42
CA MET A 4 1.04 7.86 10.75
C MET A 4 -0.31 8.32 10.18
N SER A 5 -1.03 9.19 10.91
CA SER A 5 -2.27 9.77 10.41
C SER A 5 -2.02 10.59 9.15
N GLU A 6 -1.00 11.45 9.14
CA GLU A 6 -0.61 12.23 7.94
C GLU A 6 -0.22 11.36 6.76
N ILE A 7 0.47 10.24 6.99
CA ILE A 7 0.78 9.27 5.95
C ILE A 7 -0.52 8.70 5.37
N ILE A 8 -1.44 8.25 6.22
CA ILE A 8 -2.74 7.72 5.77
C ILE A 8 -3.51 8.79 5.00
N GLN A 9 -3.55 10.04 5.47
CA GLN A 9 -4.20 11.15 4.75
C GLN A 9 -3.58 11.39 3.37
N LYS A 10 -2.25 11.32 3.23
CA LYS A 10 -1.61 11.40 1.91
C LYS A 10 -2.00 10.23 1.02
N GLN A 11 -2.12 9.03 1.56
CA GLN A 11 -2.56 7.86 0.80
C GLN A 11 -4.05 7.95 0.42
N ILE A 12 -4.90 8.57 1.23
CA ILE A 12 -6.30 8.86 0.87
C ILE A 12 -6.38 9.69 -0.41
N VAL A 13 -5.50 10.69 -0.57
CA VAL A 13 -5.44 11.52 -1.79
C VAL A 13 -5.04 10.70 -3.03
N ILE A 14 -4.18 9.69 -2.86
CA ILE A 14 -3.62 8.89 -3.97
C ILE A 14 -4.52 7.72 -4.34
N LEU A 15 -5.00 6.97 -3.36
CA LEU A 15 -5.69 5.68 -3.52
C LEU A 15 -7.20 5.79 -3.32
N GLY A 16 -7.68 6.94 -2.82
CA GLY A 16 -9.04 7.11 -2.35
C GLY A 16 -9.21 6.69 -0.88
N PRO A 17 -10.25 7.21 -0.19
CA PRO A 17 -10.42 7.06 1.25
C PRO A 17 -10.60 5.61 1.69
N GLU A 18 -11.40 4.85 0.96
CA GLU A 18 -11.74 3.48 1.32
C GLU A 18 -10.51 2.56 1.29
N ILE A 19 -9.74 2.58 0.20
CA ILE A 19 -8.56 1.72 0.03
C ILE A 19 -7.45 2.08 1.01
N ALA A 20 -7.20 3.39 1.20
CA ALA A 20 -6.17 3.85 2.12
C ALA A 20 -6.45 3.39 3.56
N VAL A 21 -7.66 3.65 4.07
CA VAL A 21 -8.05 3.26 5.42
C VAL A 21 -8.10 1.74 5.57
N LEU A 22 -8.65 1.03 4.58
CA LEU A 22 -8.71 -0.45 4.60
C LEU A 22 -7.31 -1.06 4.69
N LYS A 23 -6.35 -0.56 3.90
CA LYS A 23 -4.98 -1.08 3.95
C LYS A 23 -4.28 -0.74 5.25
N ALA A 24 -4.41 0.49 5.74
CA ALA A 24 -3.80 0.85 7.02
C ALA A 24 -4.31 -0.02 8.17
N ARG A 25 -5.59 -0.43 8.15
CA ARG A 25 -6.19 -1.35 9.14
C ARG A 25 -5.64 -2.77 9.11
N ASN A 26 -4.89 -3.15 8.07
CA ASN A 26 -4.19 -4.44 8.04
C ASN A 26 -2.96 -4.45 8.94
N VAL A 27 -2.54 -3.31 9.49
CA VAL A 27 -1.50 -3.24 10.52
C VAL A 27 -2.17 -3.43 11.89
N PRO A 28 -2.08 -4.62 12.50
CA PRO A 28 -2.86 -4.96 13.70
C PRO A 28 -2.47 -4.12 14.93
N GLU A 29 -1.29 -3.51 14.91
CA GLU A 29 -0.79 -2.63 15.96
C GLU A 29 -1.47 -1.25 15.94
N ILE A 30 -2.17 -0.86 14.87
CA ILE A 30 -2.73 0.48 14.70
C ILE A 30 -4.26 0.40 14.70
N SER A 31 -4.90 1.15 15.60
CA SER A 31 -6.35 1.37 15.57
C SER A 31 -6.65 2.65 14.80
N ILE A 32 -7.52 2.57 13.78
CA ILE A 32 -7.73 3.64 12.81
C ILE A 32 -9.22 3.93 12.65
N GLU A 33 -9.58 5.20 12.83
CA GLU A 33 -10.93 5.71 12.63
C GLU A 33 -11.33 5.68 11.14
N ASN A 34 -12.62 5.85 10.87
CA ASN A 34 -13.12 5.80 9.49
C ASN A 34 -12.60 6.96 8.62
N ASP A 35 -12.15 8.05 9.24
CA ASP A 35 -11.57 9.20 8.54
C ASP A 35 -10.05 9.05 8.29
N GLY A 36 -9.45 7.92 8.68
CA GLY A 36 -8.03 7.66 8.53
C GLY A 36 -7.14 8.26 9.61
N LYS A 37 -7.70 8.78 10.71
CA LYS A 37 -6.92 9.14 11.90
C LYS A 37 -6.55 7.91 12.72
N VAL A 38 -5.34 7.91 13.26
CA VAL A 38 -4.87 6.90 14.20
C VAL A 38 -5.41 7.22 15.59
N ALA A 39 -6.24 6.34 16.13
CA ALA A 39 -6.82 6.44 17.46
C ALA A 39 -5.89 5.88 18.54
N ASP A 40 -5.21 4.76 18.25
CA ASP A 40 -4.34 4.08 19.20
C ASP A 40 -3.23 3.28 18.51
N ILE A 41 -2.12 3.08 19.21
CA ILE A 41 -0.99 2.25 18.77
C ILE A 41 -0.61 1.30 19.90
N LYS A 42 -0.62 0.00 19.60
CA LYS A 42 -0.25 -1.06 20.53
C LYS A 42 1.20 -1.47 20.31
N GLY A 43 1.95 -1.65 21.41
CA GLY A 43 3.33 -2.09 21.34
C GLY A 43 4.30 -1.00 20.90
N ASP A 44 5.28 -1.35 20.07
CA ASP A 44 6.32 -0.42 19.63
C ASP A 44 5.85 0.47 18.45
N PRO A 45 5.86 1.80 18.60
CA PRO A 45 5.40 2.71 17.54
C PRO A 45 6.29 2.72 16.29
N GLY A 46 7.58 2.41 16.40
CA GLY A 46 8.50 2.36 15.27
C GLY A 46 8.19 1.17 14.36
N GLN A 47 7.97 0.00 14.94
CA GLN A 47 7.55 -1.20 14.21
C GLN A 47 6.18 -1.01 13.54
N ALA A 48 5.23 -0.37 14.23
CA ALA A 48 3.93 -0.07 13.65
C ALA A 48 4.04 0.87 12.43
N LEU A 49 4.90 1.89 12.51
CA LEU A 49 5.17 2.81 11.39
C LEU A 49 5.78 2.08 10.19
N GLU A 50 6.79 1.24 10.43
CA GLU A 50 7.45 0.46 9.38
C GLU A 50 6.46 -0.44 8.65
N LYS A 51 5.64 -1.20 9.39
CA LYS A 51 4.58 -2.05 8.81
C LYS A 51 3.54 -1.27 8.01
N LEU A 52 3.19 -0.07 8.45
CA LEU A 52 2.27 0.80 7.72
C LEU A 52 2.86 1.23 6.38
N ILE A 53 4.13 1.63 6.37
CA ILE A 53 4.85 2.01 5.14
C ILE A 53 4.93 0.81 4.20
N ASP A 54 5.36 -0.35 4.70
CA ASP A 54 5.50 -1.58 3.92
C ASP A 54 4.18 -1.98 3.26
N THR A 55 3.07 -1.88 4.00
CA THR A 55 1.72 -2.17 3.48
C THR A 55 1.39 -1.35 2.23
N TYR A 56 1.74 -0.06 2.23
CA TYR A 56 1.48 0.81 1.07
C TYR A 56 2.48 0.60 -0.07
N VAL A 57 3.74 0.33 0.25
CA VAL A 57 4.77 -0.02 -0.75
C VAL A 57 4.40 -1.31 -1.47
N GLU A 58 3.98 -2.34 -0.73
CA GLU A 58 3.56 -3.62 -1.29
C GLU A 58 2.36 -3.44 -2.22
N LEU A 59 1.33 -2.71 -1.77
CA LEU A 59 0.16 -2.42 -2.61
C LEU A 59 0.58 -1.69 -3.90
N SER A 60 1.48 -0.70 -3.82
CA SER A 60 1.97 0.02 -4.99
C SER A 60 2.64 -0.92 -5.98
N GLY A 61 3.48 -1.84 -5.49
CA GLY A 61 4.09 -2.89 -6.31
C GLY A 61 3.06 -3.80 -6.98
N GLN A 62 2.01 -4.20 -6.25
CA GLN A 62 0.91 -5.01 -6.80
C GLN A 62 0.12 -4.25 -7.88
N ILE A 63 -0.19 -2.97 -7.67
CA ILE A 63 -0.88 -2.12 -8.65
C ILE A 63 -0.09 -2.07 -9.96
N VAL A 64 1.22 -1.79 -9.88
CA VAL A 64 2.09 -1.74 -11.06
C VAL A 64 2.14 -3.10 -11.76
N ARG A 65 2.34 -4.19 -11.01
CA ARG A 65 2.38 -5.56 -11.57
C ARG A 65 1.09 -5.94 -12.28
N ASN A 66 -0.06 -5.63 -11.68
CA ASN A 66 -1.37 -5.95 -12.26
C ASN A 66 -1.63 -5.13 -13.53
N ALA A 67 -1.30 -3.84 -13.52
CA ALA A 67 -1.41 -2.98 -14.69
C ALA A 67 -0.53 -3.47 -15.84
N LEU A 68 0.75 -3.75 -15.58
CA LEU A 68 1.66 -4.26 -16.60
C LEU A 68 1.31 -5.67 -17.08
N GLY A 69 0.82 -6.53 -16.19
CA GLY A 69 0.34 -7.87 -16.54
C GLY A 69 -0.74 -7.81 -17.62
N SER A 70 -1.71 -6.90 -17.47
CA SER A 70 -2.76 -6.69 -18.48
C SER A 70 -2.22 -6.26 -19.84
N ILE A 71 -1.16 -5.43 -19.84
CA ILE A 71 -0.51 -4.96 -21.07
C ILE A 71 0.26 -6.10 -21.73
N PHE A 72 0.99 -6.92 -20.96
CA PHE A 72 1.72 -8.07 -21.48
C PHE A 72 0.80 -9.13 -22.09
N THR A 73 -0.38 -9.35 -21.51
CA THR A 73 -1.41 -10.19 -22.14
C THR A 73 -1.87 -9.62 -23.48
N LYS A 74 -1.95 -8.29 -23.62
CA LYS A 74 -2.32 -7.61 -24.87
C LYS A 74 -1.19 -7.59 -25.91
N TYR A 75 0.08 -7.62 -25.48
CA TYR A 75 1.27 -7.55 -26.35
C TYR A 75 2.26 -8.70 -26.09
N PRO A 76 1.88 -9.96 -26.38
CA PRO A 76 2.66 -11.15 -26.00
C PRO A 76 4.06 -11.22 -26.65
N ALA A 77 4.25 -10.59 -27.80
CA ALA A 77 5.55 -10.54 -28.50
C ALA A 77 6.64 -9.78 -27.71
N VAL A 78 6.26 -8.83 -26.85
CA VAL A 78 7.20 -8.04 -26.02
C VAL A 78 7.58 -8.82 -24.76
N SER A 79 6.63 -9.58 -24.19
CA SER A 79 6.82 -10.38 -22.96
C SER A 79 7.85 -11.49 -23.11
N ALA A 80 8.03 -12.05 -24.31
CA ALA A 80 8.99 -13.13 -24.56
C ALA A 80 10.46 -12.69 -24.43
N LYS A 81 10.78 -11.40 -24.67
CA LYS A 81 12.16 -10.88 -24.61
C LYS A 81 12.67 -10.60 -23.19
N GLN A 82 11.76 -10.50 -22.23
CA GLN A 82 12.10 -10.11 -20.85
C GLN A 82 12.43 -11.32 -19.95
N ARG A 83 12.07 -12.55 -20.38
CA ARG A 83 12.35 -13.81 -19.68
C ARG A 83 13.64 -14.52 -20.12
N SER A 84 14.32 -14.05 -21.16
CA SER A 84 15.54 -14.67 -21.70
C SER A 84 16.84 -14.02 -21.21
N GLY A 85 16.78 -13.17 -20.18
CA GLY A 85 17.93 -12.40 -19.67
C GLY A 85 18.13 -12.54 -18.16
N ALA A 86 17.69 -13.65 -17.56
CA ALA A 86 18.01 -14.05 -16.19
C ALA A 86 18.91 -15.29 -16.21
#